data_AF-A0A5N5JYN4-F1
#
_entry.id   AF-A0A5N5JYN4-F1
#
_cell.length_a   1.000
_cell.length_b   1.000
_cell.length_c   1.000
_cell.angle_alpha   90.00
_cell.angle_beta   90.00
_cell.angle_gamma   90.00
#
_symmetry.space_group_name_H-M   'P 1'
#
loop_
_entity.id
_entity.type
_entity.pdbx_description
1 polymer ?
#
loop_
_entity_poly.entity_id
_entity_poly.type
_entity_poly.pdbx_seq_one_letter_code
_entity_poly.pdbx_strand_id
1 'polypeptide(L)'
;MAHLIEAYVSRGFSEVLEGRTMITSSGRSEANAKAQPILSAMCEKLFTFEGEVCAGSKIKMVNELLEGIHLVAALEAISLCTQAGIHPWIVYDIVSNAAGNSWIFKNHIPQFLRGDTKVHSYRTVVQNLGVGDMAKSLIFPLPLLAVAHQQLILGSSHGQGDDSDATLVNVWGKLLGANIQDAASAELYEPEQLARQIIAKSTVVKRIGFIGLGAMGFGMATHLLKSNFCVVGYDVYKPTLTRFVNAGGLIGNSPAETSKDVDVLVVMVTNETQAESVLYGDLGAIAGASIILSSTVSPAFVSQLERRLQSRGLKLVDAPVSGGVKRASEGTLTIMASGTDEALTCTGSVLSALSEKLYVIRGGCGAGSGVKMINQLLAGVHIASGAEAMALGARLGLNTRMLFDFVKNSGGTSWFVSWEMHCL
;
A
#
# COMPACT_ATOMS: atom_id res chain seq x y z
N MET A 1 -3.46 -39.51 36.00
CA MET A 1 -3.18 -38.06 36.03
C MET A 1 -4.04 -37.38 34.99
N ALA A 2 -4.68 -36.25 35.32
CA ALA A 2 -5.41 -35.44 34.34
C ALA A 2 -4.42 -34.56 33.56
N HIS A 3 -4.59 -34.48 32.23
CA HIS A 3 -3.81 -33.59 31.36
C HIS A 3 -4.66 -32.35 31.04
N LEU A 4 -4.07 -31.17 31.14
CA LEU A 4 -4.70 -29.90 30.76
C LEU A 4 -4.07 -29.39 29.46
N ILE A 5 -4.93 -28.95 28.55
CA ILE A 5 -4.54 -28.28 27.30
C ILE A 5 -5.50 -27.10 27.09
N GLU A 6 -4.97 -25.96 26.66
CA GLU A 6 -5.79 -24.88 26.09
C GLU A 6 -5.90 -25.10 24.59
N ALA A 7 -7.11 -24.96 24.05
CA ALA A 7 -7.34 -24.90 22.61
C ALA A 7 -8.08 -23.59 22.28
N TYR A 8 -7.41 -22.72 21.53
CA TYR A 8 -7.98 -21.51 20.97
C TYR A 8 -8.41 -21.77 19.52
N VAL A 9 -9.70 -21.60 19.25
CA VAL A 9 -10.29 -21.79 17.92
C VAL A 9 -10.38 -20.44 17.21
N SER A 10 -9.90 -20.39 15.97
CA SER A 10 -9.92 -19.19 15.12
C SER A 10 -10.25 -19.57 13.67
N ARG A 11 -10.53 -18.57 12.82
CA ARG A 11 -10.71 -18.77 11.38
C ARG A 11 -9.45 -18.36 10.63
N GLY A 12 -9.06 -19.15 9.64
CA GLY A 12 -7.94 -18.86 8.75
C GLY A 12 -8.40 -18.06 7.53
N PHE A 13 -7.76 -16.93 7.26
CA PHE A 13 -8.13 -16.00 6.20
C PHE A 13 -7.13 -15.92 5.03
N SER A 14 -6.08 -16.72 5.04
CA SER A 14 -5.21 -16.89 3.88
C SER A 14 -5.96 -17.50 2.69
N GLU A 15 -5.48 -17.29 1.48
CA GLU A 15 -6.01 -17.92 0.25
C GLU A 15 -6.10 -19.45 0.32
N VAL A 16 -5.24 -20.11 1.10
CA VAL A 16 -5.27 -21.57 1.27
C VAL A 16 -6.37 -22.03 2.25
N LEU A 17 -6.70 -21.19 3.24
CA LEU A 17 -7.58 -21.58 4.35
C LEU A 17 -9.02 -21.12 4.14
N GLU A 18 -9.28 -20.04 3.40
CA GLU A 18 -10.62 -19.63 2.94
C GLU A 18 -11.72 -19.67 4.03
N GLY A 19 -11.41 -19.22 5.25
CA GLY A 19 -12.34 -19.20 6.38
C GLY A 19 -12.44 -20.51 7.18
N ARG A 20 -11.69 -21.55 6.80
CA ARG A 20 -11.61 -22.82 7.54
C ARG A 20 -11.04 -22.64 8.94
N THR A 21 -11.37 -23.59 9.80
CA THR A 21 -10.98 -23.59 11.21
C THR A 21 -9.48 -23.79 11.38
N MET A 22 -8.87 -22.94 12.19
CA MET A 22 -7.54 -23.12 12.76
C MET A 22 -7.66 -23.36 14.28
N ILE A 23 -6.84 -24.23 14.82
CA ILE A 23 -6.72 -24.42 16.27
C ILE A 23 -5.30 -24.09 16.70
N THR A 24 -5.17 -23.30 17.76
CA THR A 24 -3.92 -23.16 18.52
C THR A 24 -4.05 -23.94 19.80
N SER A 25 -3.16 -24.90 20.03
CA SER A 25 -3.10 -25.67 21.26
C SER A 25 -1.87 -25.29 22.09
N SER A 26 -2.02 -25.25 23.41
CA SER A 26 -0.89 -25.01 24.31
C SER A 26 -0.95 -25.87 25.57
N GLY A 27 0.20 -26.39 25.98
CA GLY A 27 0.33 -27.27 27.14
C GLY A 27 1.66 -28.04 27.17
N ARG A 28 1.80 -28.91 28.17
CA ARG A 28 2.96 -29.81 28.28
C ARG A 28 2.99 -30.78 27.10
N SER A 29 4.19 -31.17 26.65
CA SER A 29 4.38 -32.04 25.47
C SER A 29 3.55 -33.32 25.51
N GLU A 30 3.44 -33.99 26.67
CA GLU A 30 2.61 -35.20 26.80
C GLU A 30 1.10 -34.93 26.63
N ALA A 31 0.61 -33.78 27.12
CA ALA A 31 -0.78 -33.38 26.96
C ALA A 31 -1.08 -33.02 25.50
N ASN A 32 -0.17 -32.27 24.85
CA ASN A 32 -0.26 -31.93 23.44
C ASN A 32 -0.28 -33.19 22.57
N ALA A 33 0.64 -34.14 22.79
CA ALA A 33 0.71 -35.38 22.04
C ALA A 33 -0.58 -36.21 22.15
N LYS A 34 -1.20 -36.26 23.34
CA LYS A 34 -2.48 -36.97 23.56
C LYS A 34 -3.67 -36.29 22.88
N ALA A 35 -3.69 -34.95 22.87
CA ALA A 35 -4.79 -34.19 22.28
C ALA A 35 -4.66 -34.02 20.76
N GLN A 36 -3.45 -34.10 20.21
CA GLN A 36 -3.13 -33.81 18.81
C GLN A 36 -4.04 -34.57 17.81
N PRO A 37 -4.30 -35.89 17.92
CA PRO A 37 -5.16 -36.58 16.96
C PRO A 37 -6.58 -36.01 16.90
N ILE A 38 -7.11 -35.57 18.05
CA ILE A 38 -8.45 -34.99 18.15
C ILE A 38 -8.45 -33.57 17.56
N LEU A 39 -7.49 -32.74 17.97
CA LEU A 39 -7.43 -31.35 17.52
C LEU A 39 -7.12 -31.24 16.02
N SER A 40 -6.25 -32.10 15.49
CA SER A 40 -5.97 -32.17 14.05
C SER A 40 -7.20 -32.60 13.23
N ALA A 41 -8.09 -33.43 13.78
CA ALA A 41 -9.34 -33.78 13.10
C ALA A 41 -10.38 -32.65 13.09
N MET A 42 -10.24 -31.66 13.98
CA MET A 42 -11.19 -30.55 14.16
C MET A 42 -10.83 -29.29 13.37
N CYS A 43 -9.64 -29.23 12.75
CA CYS A 43 -9.16 -28.04 12.07
C CYS A 43 -8.37 -28.36 10.81
N GLU A 44 -8.33 -27.42 9.89
CA GLU A 44 -7.48 -27.50 8.70
C GLU A 44 -6.01 -27.27 9.07
N LYS A 45 -5.77 -26.44 10.09
CA LYS A 45 -4.43 -26.08 10.55
C LYS A 45 -4.33 -26.03 12.07
N LEU A 46 -3.44 -26.86 12.59
CA LEU A 46 -3.12 -26.93 14.02
C LEU A 46 -1.78 -26.26 14.30
N PHE A 47 -1.75 -25.32 15.25
CA PHE A 47 -0.53 -24.74 15.82
C PHE A 47 -0.35 -25.26 17.24
N THR A 48 0.74 -25.96 17.51
CA THR A 48 0.98 -26.56 18.84
C THR A 48 2.15 -25.89 19.52
N PHE A 49 1.87 -25.15 20.59
CA PHE A 49 2.87 -24.49 21.43
C PHE A 49 3.20 -25.39 22.63
N GLU A 50 4.48 -25.68 22.79
CA GLU A 50 4.98 -26.39 23.97
C GLU A 50 5.27 -25.42 25.11
N GLY A 51 4.88 -25.79 26.34
CA GLY A 51 5.20 -25.04 27.54
C GLY A 51 3.98 -24.79 28.44
N GLU A 52 3.96 -23.62 29.06
CA GLU A 52 2.82 -23.20 29.88
C GLU A 52 1.56 -23.00 29.03
N VAL A 53 0.41 -23.27 29.65
CA VAL A 53 -0.92 -23.02 29.08
C VAL A 53 -1.08 -21.51 28.85
N CYS A 54 -1.98 -21.09 27.95
CA CYS A 54 -2.31 -19.70 27.58
C CYS A 54 -1.61 -19.14 26.33
N ALA A 55 -0.92 -19.95 25.52
CA ALA A 55 -0.38 -19.46 24.25
C ALA A 55 -1.49 -19.01 23.28
N GLY A 56 -2.66 -19.67 23.29
CA GLY A 56 -3.79 -19.28 22.46
C GLY A 56 -4.32 -17.90 22.80
N SER A 57 -4.54 -17.65 24.10
CA SER A 57 -4.95 -16.34 24.62
C SER A 57 -3.92 -15.23 24.31
N LYS A 58 -2.62 -15.52 24.43
CA LYS A 58 -1.53 -14.58 24.09
C LYS A 58 -1.48 -14.26 22.59
N ILE A 59 -1.65 -15.27 21.73
CA ILE A 59 -1.69 -15.07 20.27
C ILE A 59 -2.90 -14.23 19.87
N LYS A 60 -4.06 -14.53 20.47
CA LYS A 60 -5.27 -13.73 20.26
C LYS A 60 -5.01 -12.25 20.56
N MET A 61 -4.36 -11.92 21.67
CA MET A 61 -4.00 -10.54 22.02
C MET A 61 -3.12 -9.87 20.96
N VAL A 62 -2.09 -10.56 20.46
CA VAL A 62 -1.21 -10.02 19.41
C VAL A 62 -1.98 -9.79 18.10
N ASN A 63 -2.87 -10.73 17.74
CA ASN A 63 -3.69 -10.59 16.55
C ASN A 63 -4.68 -9.41 16.66
N GLU A 64 -5.35 -9.26 17.80
CA GLU A 64 -6.29 -8.17 18.05
C GLU A 64 -5.59 -6.80 18.09
N LEU A 65 -4.35 -6.74 18.57
CA LEU A 65 -3.49 -5.54 18.48
C LEU A 65 -3.31 -5.12 17.02
N LEU A 66 -2.95 -6.06 16.15
CA LEU A 66 -2.71 -5.79 14.72
C LEU A 66 -4.00 -5.35 14.03
N GLU A 67 -5.10 -6.07 14.26
CA GLU A 67 -6.41 -5.74 13.68
C GLU A 67 -6.85 -4.32 14.05
N GLY A 68 -6.65 -3.90 15.31
CA GLY A 68 -7.01 -2.56 15.75
C GLY A 68 -6.17 -1.46 15.13
N ILE A 69 -4.85 -1.63 15.07
CA ILE A 69 -3.96 -0.65 14.42
C ILE A 69 -4.26 -0.56 12.92
N HIS A 70 -4.43 -1.70 12.24
CA HIS A 70 -4.71 -1.74 10.80
C HIS A 70 -6.07 -1.12 10.48
N LEU A 71 -7.07 -1.28 11.36
CA LEU A 71 -8.37 -0.65 11.18
C LEU A 71 -8.28 0.87 11.23
N VAL A 72 -7.65 1.41 12.27
CA VAL A 72 -7.47 2.87 12.38
C VAL A 72 -6.69 3.37 11.15
N ALA A 73 -5.55 2.74 10.84
CA ALA A 73 -4.73 3.08 9.67
C ALA A 73 -5.53 3.11 8.36
N ALA A 74 -6.35 2.08 8.11
CA ALA A 74 -7.19 1.96 6.93
C ALA A 74 -8.23 3.08 6.85
N LEU A 75 -8.85 3.44 7.97
CA LEU A 75 -9.78 4.55 8.04
C LEU A 75 -9.07 5.88 7.79
N GLU A 76 -7.80 6.07 8.21
CA GLU A 76 -7.13 7.38 8.02
C GLU A 76 -6.77 7.55 6.58
N ALA A 77 -6.30 6.47 5.95
CA ALA A 77 -6.04 6.40 4.53
C ALA A 77 -7.27 6.80 3.70
N ILE A 78 -8.44 6.23 3.98
CA ILE A 78 -9.67 6.53 3.23
C ILE A 78 -10.23 7.92 3.54
N SER A 79 -10.18 8.36 4.80
CA SER A 79 -10.57 9.73 5.13
C SER A 79 -9.67 10.77 4.46
N LEU A 80 -8.36 10.56 4.47
CA LEU A 80 -7.38 11.44 3.83
C LEU A 80 -7.56 11.47 2.31
N CYS A 81 -7.80 10.32 1.66
CA CYS A 81 -8.04 10.31 0.22
C CYS A 81 -9.29 11.10 -0.17
N THR A 82 -10.35 10.93 0.62
CA THR A 82 -11.63 11.59 0.40
C THR A 82 -11.46 13.11 0.53
N GLN A 83 -10.75 13.55 1.56
CA GLN A 83 -10.43 14.96 1.77
C GLN A 83 -9.57 15.54 0.63
N ALA A 84 -8.69 14.72 0.03
CA ALA A 84 -7.90 15.09 -1.14
C ALA A 84 -8.71 15.07 -2.47
N GLY A 85 -10.01 14.80 -2.43
CA GLY A 85 -10.86 14.73 -3.62
C GLY A 85 -10.65 13.47 -4.48
N ILE A 86 -9.98 12.45 -3.93
CA ILE A 86 -9.73 11.19 -4.63
C ILE A 86 -10.86 10.21 -4.30
N HIS A 87 -11.44 9.62 -5.34
CA HIS A 87 -12.55 8.69 -5.21
C HIS A 87 -12.15 7.44 -4.37
N PRO A 88 -12.85 7.15 -3.25
CA PRO A 88 -12.42 6.12 -2.29
C PRO A 88 -12.28 4.71 -2.87
N TRP A 89 -13.16 4.32 -3.79
CA TRP A 89 -13.10 2.98 -4.41
C TRP A 89 -11.84 2.75 -5.25
N ILE A 90 -11.23 3.82 -5.77
CA ILE A 90 -9.99 3.72 -6.55
C ILE A 90 -8.82 3.45 -5.63
N VAL A 91 -8.78 4.15 -4.49
CA VAL A 91 -7.79 3.88 -3.45
C VAL A 91 -7.96 2.46 -2.93
N TYR A 92 -9.20 2.04 -2.68
CA TYR A 92 -9.49 0.67 -2.26
C TYR A 92 -8.91 -0.36 -3.25
N ASP A 93 -9.20 -0.23 -4.54
CA ASP A 93 -8.75 -1.19 -5.55
C ASP A 93 -7.21 -1.21 -5.68
N ILE A 94 -6.59 -0.03 -5.73
CA ILE A 94 -5.13 0.09 -5.87
C ILE A 94 -4.41 -0.46 -4.64
N VAL A 95 -4.81 -0.03 -3.43
CA VAL A 95 -4.15 -0.42 -2.18
C VAL A 95 -4.35 -1.91 -1.89
N SER A 96 -5.51 -2.48 -2.21
CA SER A 96 -5.78 -3.91 -2.03
C SER A 96 -4.83 -4.82 -2.81
N ASN A 97 -4.17 -4.27 -3.85
CA ASN A 97 -3.22 -4.96 -4.71
C ASN A 97 -1.78 -4.43 -4.57
N ALA A 98 -1.50 -3.66 -3.52
CA ALA A 98 -0.21 -3.01 -3.31
C ALA A 98 0.32 -3.22 -1.88
N ALA A 99 1.50 -2.67 -1.60
CA ALA A 99 2.23 -2.90 -0.36
C ALA A 99 1.49 -2.37 0.89
N GLY A 100 0.59 -1.39 0.72
CA GLY A 100 -0.26 -0.89 1.80
C GLY A 100 -1.42 -1.82 2.18
N ASN A 101 -1.57 -2.99 1.55
CA ASN A 101 -2.67 -3.90 1.83
C ASN A 101 -2.61 -4.54 3.24
N SER A 102 -3.78 -4.73 3.83
CA SER A 102 -4.01 -5.60 5.00
C SER A 102 -5.32 -6.37 4.84
N TRP A 103 -5.48 -7.46 5.60
CA TRP A 103 -6.76 -8.17 5.60
C TRP A 103 -7.89 -7.25 6.05
N ILE A 104 -7.64 -6.41 7.07
CA ILE A 104 -8.60 -5.39 7.51
C ILE A 104 -8.97 -4.43 6.37
N PHE A 105 -8.00 -3.91 5.64
CA PHE A 105 -8.26 -2.99 4.53
C PHE A 105 -9.14 -3.65 3.45
N LYS A 106 -8.77 -4.86 3.00
CA LYS A 106 -9.49 -5.57 1.93
C LYS A 106 -10.92 -5.96 2.31
N ASN A 107 -11.16 -6.30 3.58
CA ASN A 107 -12.44 -6.88 4.00
C ASN A 107 -13.39 -5.86 4.63
N HIS A 108 -12.88 -4.82 5.31
CA HIS A 108 -13.73 -3.86 6.02
C HIS A 108 -13.96 -2.57 5.25
N ILE A 109 -12.99 -2.04 4.49
CA ILE A 109 -13.17 -0.80 3.74
C ILE A 109 -14.39 -0.85 2.81
N PRO A 110 -14.64 -1.91 2.02
CA PRO A 110 -15.83 -1.98 1.15
C PRO A 110 -17.15 -1.85 1.89
N GLN A 111 -17.21 -2.30 3.15
CA GLN A 111 -18.42 -2.22 3.97
C GLN A 111 -18.66 -0.77 4.39
N PHE A 112 -17.62 -0.08 4.85
CA PHE A 112 -17.67 1.35 5.17
C PHE A 112 -18.05 2.21 3.96
N LEU A 113 -17.47 1.92 2.78
CA LEU A 113 -17.79 2.65 1.55
C LEU A 113 -19.24 2.44 1.08
N ARG A 114 -19.86 1.30 1.40
CA ARG A 114 -21.28 1.01 1.09
C ARG A 114 -22.27 1.51 2.15
N GLY A 115 -21.77 2.08 3.26
CA GLY A 115 -22.61 2.47 4.39
C GLY A 115 -23.12 1.29 5.23
N ASP A 116 -22.55 0.10 5.08
CA ASP A 116 -22.89 -1.05 5.93
C ASP A 116 -22.09 -0.98 7.24
N THR A 117 -22.67 -0.34 8.24
CA THR A 117 -22.13 -0.21 9.61
C THR A 117 -22.37 -1.46 10.47
N LYS A 118 -23.16 -2.43 9.98
CA LYS A 118 -23.61 -3.59 10.77
C LYS A 118 -22.57 -4.69 10.89
N VAL A 119 -21.48 -4.63 10.12
CA VAL A 119 -20.45 -5.67 10.11
C VAL A 119 -19.50 -5.53 11.31
N HIS A 120 -19.96 -6.07 12.44
CA HIS A 120 -19.23 -6.77 13.50
C HIS A 120 -18.11 -6.03 14.27
N SER A 121 -18.46 -5.77 15.54
CA SER A 121 -17.59 -5.73 16.71
C SER A 121 -16.40 -4.75 16.71
N TYR A 122 -16.65 -3.48 16.39
CA TYR A 122 -15.85 -2.38 16.96
C TYR A 122 -15.67 -2.58 18.48
N ARG A 123 -16.70 -3.14 19.12
CA ARG A 123 -16.71 -3.53 20.53
C ARG A 123 -15.61 -4.52 20.93
N THR A 124 -15.19 -5.47 20.08
CA THR A 124 -14.09 -6.40 20.44
C THR A 124 -12.74 -5.67 20.41
N VAL A 125 -12.50 -4.86 19.36
CA VAL A 125 -11.26 -4.07 19.24
C VAL A 125 -11.20 -2.93 20.28
N VAL A 126 -12.32 -2.28 20.57
CA VAL A 126 -12.47 -1.17 21.54
C VAL A 126 -12.53 -1.67 23.00
N GLN A 127 -13.13 -2.84 23.28
CA GLN A 127 -13.34 -3.34 24.66
C GLN A 127 -12.35 -4.39 25.14
N ASN A 128 -11.36 -4.78 24.32
CA ASN A 128 -10.28 -5.64 24.77
C ASN A 128 -9.24 -4.88 25.61
N LEU A 129 -9.70 -4.43 26.79
CA LEU A 129 -8.86 -3.97 27.91
C LEU A 129 -7.68 -4.93 28.18
N GLY A 130 -7.84 -6.21 27.82
CA GLY A 130 -6.84 -7.27 28.00
C GLY A 130 -5.47 -6.98 27.38
N VAL A 131 -5.36 -6.41 26.17
CA VAL A 131 -4.04 -6.18 25.56
C VAL A 131 -3.29 -5.06 26.29
N GLY A 132 -3.99 -3.95 26.58
CA GLY A 132 -3.42 -2.82 27.31
C GLY A 132 -3.06 -3.18 28.75
N ASP A 133 -3.92 -3.91 29.46
CA ASP A 133 -3.65 -4.30 30.84
C ASP A 133 -2.55 -5.36 30.95
N MET A 134 -2.49 -6.29 29.99
CA MET A 134 -1.38 -7.23 29.88
C MET A 134 -0.06 -6.50 29.64
N ALA A 135 -0.02 -5.56 28.69
CA ALA A 135 1.17 -4.77 28.41
C ALA A 135 1.64 -3.95 29.62
N LYS A 136 0.70 -3.33 30.36
CA LYS A 136 0.99 -2.64 31.63
C LYS A 136 1.60 -3.57 32.65
N SER A 137 1.03 -4.76 32.84
CA SER A 137 1.55 -5.75 33.81
C SER A 137 2.96 -6.26 33.46
N LEU A 138 3.32 -6.23 32.16
CA LEU A 138 4.64 -6.61 31.66
C LEU A 138 5.62 -5.43 31.59
N ILE A 139 5.17 -4.21 31.89
CA ILE A 139 5.91 -2.96 31.72
C ILE A 139 6.46 -2.88 30.29
N PHE A 140 5.58 -3.11 29.31
CA PHE A 140 5.94 -3.16 27.90
C PHE A 140 5.22 -2.05 27.11
N PRO A 141 5.94 -1.15 26.41
CA PRO A 141 5.33 -0.06 25.66
C PRO A 141 4.72 -0.57 24.35
N LEU A 142 3.47 -0.14 24.08
CA LEU A 142 2.75 -0.39 22.84
C LEU A 142 2.26 0.94 22.25
N PRO A 143 3.17 1.79 21.69
CA PRO A 143 2.83 3.14 21.27
C PRO A 143 1.79 3.18 20.13
N LEU A 144 1.87 2.28 19.15
CA LEU A 144 0.91 2.27 18.05
C LEU A 144 -0.47 1.82 18.53
N LEU A 145 -0.52 0.77 19.35
CA LEU A 145 -1.76 0.35 19.98
C LEU A 145 -2.37 1.47 20.83
N ALA A 146 -1.56 2.19 21.61
CA ALA A 146 -2.03 3.26 22.48
C ALA A 146 -2.72 4.38 21.67
N VAL A 147 -2.13 4.81 20.55
CA VAL A 147 -2.72 5.81 19.67
C VAL A 147 -3.99 5.27 19.00
N ALA A 148 -3.95 4.06 18.45
CA ALA A 148 -5.11 3.44 17.81
C ALA A 148 -6.30 3.28 18.79
N HIS A 149 -6.03 2.80 20.00
CA HIS A 149 -7.02 2.66 21.06
C HIS A 149 -7.67 3.99 21.41
N GLN A 150 -6.90 5.08 21.46
CA GLN A 150 -7.44 6.40 21.77
C GLN A 150 -8.36 6.93 20.66
N GLN A 151 -8.03 6.67 19.38
CA GLN A 151 -8.91 7.00 18.26
C GLN A 151 -10.21 6.19 18.31
N LEU A 152 -10.12 4.90 18.64
CA LEU A 152 -11.27 4.01 18.77
C LEU A 152 -12.21 4.40 19.93
N ILE A 153 -11.66 4.84 21.07
CA ILE A 153 -12.44 5.43 22.17
C ILE A 153 -13.14 6.70 21.69
N LEU A 154 -12.43 7.58 20.97
CA LEU A 154 -13.01 8.80 20.42
C LEU A 154 -14.18 8.49 19.47
N GLY A 155 -14.03 7.48 18.61
CA GLY A 155 -15.10 6.97 17.76
C GLY A 155 -16.34 6.58 18.57
N SER A 156 -16.11 5.75 19.59
CA SER A 156 -17.16 5.19 20.43
C SER A 156 -17.90 6.23 21.29
N SER A 157 -17.25 7.32 21.68
CA SER A 157 -17.85 8.37 22.52
C SER A 157 -18.79 9.32 21.77
N HIS A 158 -18.83 9.26 20.44
CA HIS A 158 -19.66 10.14 19.60
C HIS A 158 -20.95 9.48 19.09
N GLY A 159 -21.29 8.28 19.58
CA GLY A 159 -22.60 7.64 19.39
C GLY A 159 -23.65 8.24 20.32
N GLN A 160 -24.82 8.63 19.79
CA GLN A 160 -25.96 9.05 20.61
C GLN A 160 -27.04 7.97 20.60
N GLY A 161 -27.48 7.52 21.79
CA GLY A 161 -28.63 6.61 21.95
C GLY A 161 -28.35 5.13 21.61
N ASP A 162 -29.42 4.36 21.33
CA ASP A 162 -29.37 2.99 20.80
C ASP A 162 -28.83 2.92 19.35
N ASP A 163 -28.56 4.08 18.75
CA ASP A 163 -27.89 4.21 17.46
C ASP A 163 -26.38 4.04 17.64
N SER A 164 -25.98 2.79 17.85
CA SER A 164 -24.62 2.34 18.15
C SER A 164 -23.63 2.50 16.99
N ASP A 165 -24.03 3.24 15.95
CA ASP A 165 -23.45 3.27 14.60
C ASP A 165 -22.52 4.47 14.38
N ALA A 166 -22.18 5.22 15.43
CA ALA A 166 -21.06 6.18 15.36
C ALA A 166 -19.73 5.44 15.24
N THR A 167 -19.36 5.17 13.99
CA THR A 167 -18.07 4.62 13.62
C THR A 167 -17.00 5.71 13.67
N LEU A 168 -15.73 5.32 13.82
CA LEU A 168 -14.59 6.25 13.68
C LEU A 168 -14.66 7.03 12.35
N VAL A 169 -15.21 6.41 11.30
CA VAL A 169 -15.55 7.05 10.01
C VAL A 169 -16.43 8.28 10.19
N ASN A 170 -17.48 8.20 11.01
CA ASN A 170 -18.40 9.32 11.23
C ASN A 170 -17.74 10.45 12.02
N VAL A 171 -16.91 10.12 13.01
CA VAL A 171 -16.14 11.12 13.76
C VAL A 171 -15.19 11.86 12.83
N TRP A 172 -14.51 11.14 11.94
CA TRP A 172 -13.57 11.74 11.00
C TRP A 172 -14.23 12.48 9.87
N GLY A 173 -15.36 11.99 9.37
CA GLY A 173 -16.16 12.75 8.41
C GLY A 173 -16.61 14.09 8.97
N LYS A 174 -17.03 14.13 10.24
CA LYS A 174 -17.37 15.37 10.94
C LYS A 174 -16.17 16.28 11.17
N LEU A 175 -15.03 15.74 11.63
CA LEU A 175 -13.83 16.53 11.93
C LEU A 175 -13.16 17.09 10.68
N LEU A 176 -13.12 16.32 9.59
CA LEU A 176 -12.40 16.65 8.35
C LEU A 176 -13.29 17.32 7.31
N GLY A 177 -14.60 17.40 7.54
CA GLY A 177 -15.57 18.00 6.61
C GLY A 177 -15.74 17.21 5.31
N ALA A 178 -15.37 15.92 5.29
CA ALA A 178 -15.39 15.06 4.12
C ALA A 178 -16.24 13.81 4.41
N ASN A 179 -17.39 13.67 3.77
CA ASN A 179 -18.24 12.49 3.93
C ASN A 179 -17.77 11.38 2.98
N ILE A 180 -17.17 10.33 3.56
CA ILE A 180 -16.67 9.16 2.82
C ILE A 180 -17.78 8.47 2.03
N GLN A 181 -19.00 8.40 2.58
CA GLN A 181 -20.13 7.72 1.92
C GLN A 181 -20.64 8.52 0.73
N ASP A 182 -20.74 9.85 0.87
CA ASP A 182 -21.13 10.73 -0.25
C ASP A 182 -20.11 10.65 -1.37
N ALA A 183 -18.81 10.69 -1.03
CA ALA A 183 -17.73 10.55 -2.00
C ALA A 183 -17.68 9.16 -2.65
N ALA A 184 -18.01 8.10 -1.90
CA ALA A 184 -18.08 6.73 -2.42
C ALA A 184 -19.31 6.46 -3.29
N SER A 185 -20.38 7.25 -3.11
CA SER A 185 -21.63 7.19 -3.88
C SER A 185 -21.63 8.15 -5.08
N ALA A 186 -20.60 8.99 -5.22
CA ALA A 186 -20.39 9.83 -6.39
C ALA A 186 -20.25 8.96 -7.66
N GLU A 187 -20.38 9.60 -8.84
CA GLU A 187 -20.34 8.90 -10.12
C GLU A 187 -19.10 8.00 -10.24
N LEU A 188 -19.36 6.69 -10.25
CA LEU A 188 -18.32 5.68 -10.37
C LEU A 188 -17.72 5.78 -11.77
N TYR A 189 -16.39 5.77 -11.86
CA TYR A 189 -15.71 5.52 -13.12
C TYR A 189 -14.76 4.37 -12.96
N GLU A 190 -14.66 3.56 -14.01
CA GLU A 190 -13.72 2.45 -14.10
C GLU A 190 -12.36 3.01 -14.57
N PRO A 191 -11.33 3.10 -13.70
CA PRO A 191 -10.07 3.76 -14.04
C PRO A 191 -9.35 3.06 -15.21
N GLU A 192 -9.50 1.74 -15.31
CA GLU A 192 -8.96 0.96 -16.42
C GLU A 192 -9.70 1.23 -17.73
N GLN A 193 -11.01 1.47 -17.70
CA GLN A 193 -11.77 1.83 -18.89
C GLN A 193 -11.32 3.20 -19.41
N LEU A 194 -11.14 4.16 -18.49
CA LEU A 194 -10.60 5.48 -18.82
C LEU A 194 -9.19 5.38 -19.40
N ALA A 195 -8.33 4.53 -18.81
CA ALA A 195 -7.00 4.23 -19.35
C ALA A 195 -7.07 3.69 -20.78
N ARG A 196 -7.93 2.70 -21.06
CA ARG A 196 -8.12 2.15 -22.42
C ARG A 196 -8.57 3.22 -23.42
N GLN A 197 -9.48 4.11 -23.02
CA GLN A 197 -9.95 5.21 -23.87
C GLN A 197 -8.83 6.20 -24.21
N ILE A 198 -7.98 6.53 -23.24
CA ILE A 198 -6.81 7.41 -23.43
C ILE A 198 -5.76 6.73 -24.31
N ILE A 199 -5.48 5.45 -24.07
CA ILE A 199 -4.53 4.66 -24.88
C ILE A 199 -4.99 4.60 -26.34
N ALA A 200 -6.28 4.37 -26.57
CA ALA A 200 -6.84 4.31 -27.92
C ALA A 200 -6.71 5.63 -28.70
N LYS A 201 -6.65 6.77 -27.99
CA LYS A 201 -6.46 8.11 -28.57
C LYS A 201 -5.00 8.53 -28.63
N SER A 202 -4.07 7.72 -28.10
CA SER A 202 -2.69 8.14 -27.87
C SER A 202 -1.95 8.45 -29.15
N THR A 203 -1.09 9.48 -29.10
CA THR A 203 -0.24 9.85 -30.22
C THR A 203 0.92 8.87 -30.39
N VAL A 204 1.45 8.78 -31.62
CA VAL A 204 2.64 7.98 -31.90
C VAL A 204 3.84 8.61 -31.21
N VAL A 205 4.50 7.85 -30.34
CA VAL A 205 5.76 8.22 -29.67
C VAL A 205 6.89 7.45 -30.35
N LYS A 206 7.84 8.16 -30.93
CA LYS A 206 9.00 7.58 -31.62
C LYS A 206 10.25 7.60 -30.77
N ARG A 207 10.44 8.64 -29.96
CA ARG A 207 11.66 8.84 -29.17
C ARG A 207 11.33 9.25 -27.73
N ILE A 208 11.93 8.53 -26.79
CA ILE A 208 11.75 8.73 -25.35
C ILE A 208 13.07 9.18 -24.73
N GLY A 209 13.05 10.30 -24.01
CA GLY A 209 14.09 10.64 -23.05
C GLY A 209 13.81 9.93 -21.72
N PHE A 210 14.80 9.33 -21.10
CA PHE A 210 14.65 8.66 -19.81
C PHE A 210 15.74 9.12 -18.85
N ILE A 211 15.34 9.78 -17.76
CA ILE A 211 16.26 10.33 -16.76
C ILE A 211 16.07 9.60 -15.43
N GLY A 212 17.18 9.05 -14.92
CA GLY A 212 17.23 8.23 -13.71
C GLY A 212 17.22 6.74 -14.06
N LEU A 213 18.41 6.15 -14.18
CA LEU A 213 18.66 4.74 -14.48
C LEU A 213 19.09 3.95 -13.23
N GLY A 214 18.48 4.27 -12.09
CA GLY A 214 18.59 3.49 -10.86
C GLY A 214 17.88 2.12 -10.97
N ALA A 215 17.67 1.44 -9.85
CA ALA A 215 17.13 0.07 -9.85
C ALA A 215 15.77 -0.05 -10.60
N MET A 216 14.82 0.84 -10.32
CA MET A 216 13.52 0.88 -11.01
C MET A 216 13.64 1.42 -12.44
N GLY A 217 14.28 2.59 -12.59
CA GLY A 217 14.37 3.28 -13.87
C GLY A 217 15.12 2.51 -14.94
N PHE A 218 16.17 1.76 -14.57
CA PHE A 218 16.87 0.88 -15.51
C PHE A 218 15.97 -0.23 -16.04
N GLY A 219 15.16 -0.86 -15.17
CA GLY A 219 14.18 -1.88 -15.58
C GLY A 219 13.16 -1.30 -16.57
N MET A 220 12.59 -0.14 -16.24
CA MET A 220 11.62 0.56 -17.09
C MET A 220 12.23 0.95 -18.45
N ALA A 221 13.40 1.60 -18.46
CA ALA A 221 14.05 2.06 -19.68
C ALA A 221 14.44 0.90 -20.61
N THR A 222 14.95 -0.20 -20.06
CA THR A 222 15.29 -1.39 -20.86
C THR A 222 14.06 -2.16 -21.32
N HIS A 223 12.95 -2.11 -20.57
CA HIS A 223 11.68 -2.64 -21.05
C HIS A 223 11.17 -1.84 -22.26
N LEU A 224 11.24 -0.51 -22.22
CA LEU A 224 10.85 0.33 -23.36
C LEU A 224 11.65 0.02 -24.64
N LEU A 225 12.95 -0.30 -24.52
CA LEU A 225 13.75 -0.78 -25.66
C LEU A 225 13.19 -2.09 -26.25
N LYS A 226 12.83 -3.06 -25.40
CA LYS A 226 12.21 -4.33 -25.83
C LYS A 226 10.85 -4.11 -26.48
N SER A 227 10.14 -3.05 -26.08
CA SER A 227 8.86 -2.63 -26.65
C SER A 227 9.01 -1.77 -27.92
N ASN A 228 10.20 -1.78 -28.54
CA ASN A 228 10.54 -1.11 -29.80
C ASN A 228 10.53 0.43 -29.76
N PHE A 229 10.64 1.05 -28.58
CA PHE A 229 10.87 2.49 -28.49
C PHE A 229 12.35 2.83 -28.66
N CYS A 230 12.65 3.98 -29.29
CA CYS A 230 13.99 4.56 -29.25
C CYS A 230 14.15 5.33 -27.94
N VAL A 231 15.05 4.87 -27.06
CA VAL A 231 15.24 5.47 -25.73
C VAL A 231 16.63 6.09 -25.60
N VAL A 232 16.68 7.36 -25.21
CA VAL A 232 17.89 8.08 -24.82
C VAL A 232 17.90 8.19 -23.31
N GLY A 233 18.90 7.59 -22.66
CA GLY A 233 19.03 7.53 -21.21
C GLY A 233 19.99 8.59 -20.65
N TYR A 234 19.73 9.04 -19.42
CA TYR A 234 20.70 9.77 -18.62
C TYR A 234 20.62 9.36 -17.14
N ASP A 235 21.78 9.28 -16.51
CA ASP A 235 21.97 9.11 -15.08
C ASP A 235 23.29 9.77 -14.68
N VAL A 236 23.33 10.27 -13.44
CA VAL A 236 24.55 10.88 -12.87
C VAL A 236 25.64 9.82 -12.63
N TYR A 237 25.26 8.58 -12.39
CA TYR A 237 26.16 7.46 -12.12
C TYR A 237 26.61 6.80 -13.43
N LYS A 238 27.80 7.18 -13.92
CA LYS A 238 28.32 6.74 -15.22
C LYS A 238 28.25 5.22 -15.49
N PRO A 239 28.48 4.31 -14.53
CA PRO A 239 28.38 2.88 -14.79
C PRO A 239 26.99 2.40 -15.25
N THR A 240 25.88 3.05 -14.83
CA THR A 240 24.53 2.67 -15.33
C THR A 240 24.34 3.08 -16.78
N LEU A 241 24.96 4.17 -17.23
CA LEU A 241 24.96 4.56 -18.64
C LEU A 241 25.65 3.51 -19.51
N THR A 242 26.83 3.05 -19.13
CA THR A 242 27.54 1.98 -19.86
C THR A 242 26.69 0.72 -19.94
N ARG A 243 26.06 0.34 -18.82
CA ARG A 243 25.14 -0.81 -18.77
C ARG A 243 23.93 -0.61 -19.67
N PHE A 244 23.40 0.61 -19.79
CA PHE A 244 22.25 0.92 -20.64
C PHE A 244 22.60 0.89 -22.12
N VAL A 245 23.77 1.42 -22.51
CA VAL A 245 24.30 1.28 -23.88
C VAL A 245 24.46 -0.18 -24.26
N ASN A 246 25.01 -1.01 -23.37
CA ASN A 246 25.13 -2.45 -23.60
C ASN A 246 23.77 -3.18 -23.74
N ALA A 247 22.69 -2.59 -23.21
CA ALA A 247 21.33 -3.08 -23.38
C ALA A 247 20.65 -2.58 -24.68
N GLY A 248 21.35 -1.79 -25.51
CA GLY A 248 20.87 -1.24 -26.77
C GLY A 248 20.30 0.18 -26.67
N GLY A 249 20.44 0.85 -25.52
CA GLY A 249 19.98 2.22 -25.31
C GLY A 249 20.94 3.27 -25.87
N LEU A 250 20.40 4.44 -26.23
CA LEU A 250 21.21 5.63 -26.50
C LEU A 250 21.44 6.39 -25.19
N ILE A 251 22.44 7.27 -25.12
CA ILE A 251 22.70 8.10 -23.94
C ILE A 251 22.92 9.57 -24.33
N GLY A 252 22.50 10.48 -23.46
CA GLY A 252 22.90 11.89 -23.48
C GLY A 252 23.92 12.18 -22.38
N ASN A 253 24.61 13.33 -22.46
CA ASN A 253 25.59 13.76 -21.45
C ASN A 253 24.99 14.63 -20.34
N SER A 254 23.73 15.06 -20.50
CA SER A 254 23.00 15.90 -19.54
C SER A 254 21.48 15.71 -19.65
N PRO A 255 20.69 16.13 -18.65
CA PRO A 255 19.22 16.15 -18.75
C PRO A 255 18.72 16.90 -19.99
N ALA A 256 19.25 18.10 -20.26
CA ALA A 256 18.92 18.91 -21.44
C ALA A 256 19.13 18.16 -22.75
N GLU A 257 20.30 17.52 -22.92
CA GLU A 257 20.61 16.74 -24.13
C GLU A 257 19.68 15.54 -24.29
N THR A 258 19.38 14.84 -23.20
CA THR A 258 18.46 13.69 -23.20
C THR A 258 17.02 14.07 -23.52
N SER A 259 16.59 15.30 -23.19
CA SER A 259 15.27 15.82 -23.55
C SER A 259 15.18 16.41 -24.95
N LYS A 260 16.28 16.47 -25.70
CA LYS A 260 16.28 17.08 -27.03
C LYS A 260 15.67 16.14 -28.08
N ASP A 261 14.75 16.68 -28.89
CA ASP A 261 14.08 15.98 -30.00
C ASP A 261 13.34 14.69 -29.57
N VAL A 262 12.87 14.64 -28.31
CA VAL A 262 12.06 13.53 -27.78
C VAL A 262 10.58 13.92 -27.72
N ASP A 263 9.69 12.95 -27.89
CA ASP A 263 8.25 13.17 -27.78
C ASP A 263 7.80 13.15 -26.31
N VAL A 264 8.42 12.26 -25.54
CA VAL A 264 8.13 12.03 -24.12
C VAL A 264 9.42 11.97 -23.31
N LEU A 265 9.44 12.64 -22.17
CA LEU A 265 10.50 12.57 -21.16
C LEU A 265 9.98 11.85 -19.91
N VAL A 266 10.59 10.72 -19.56
CA VAL A 266 10.33 10.02 -18.29
C VAL A 266 11.36 10.44 -17.25
N VAL A 267 10.89 10.88 -16.08
CA VAL A 267 11.73 11.24 -14.94
C VAL A 267 11.47 10.27 -13.78
N MET A 268 12.47 9.44 -13.48
CA MET A 268 12.41 8.40 -12.45
C MET A 268 13.62 8.51 -11.50
N VAL A 269 13.54 9.48 -10.59
CA VAL A 269 14.58 9.81 -9.61
C VAL A 269 14.06 9.60 -8.18
N THR A 270 14.93 9.77 -7.18
CA THR A 270 14.64 9.39 -5.80
C THR A 270 13.67 10.35 -5.09
N ASN A 271 13.78 11.66 -5.33
CA ASN A 271 13.04 12.66 -4.56
C ASN A 271 12.82 13.97 -5.35
N GLU A 272 12.09 14.89 -4.72
CA GLU A 272 11.71 16.20 -5.26
C GLU A 272 12.91 17.06 -5.64
N THR A 273 13.95 17.10 -4.79
CA THR A 273 15.18 17.87 -5.06
C THR A 273 15.85 17.40 -6.35
N GLN A 274 15.91 16.09 -6.58
CA GLN A 274 16.46 15.53 -7.82
C GLN A 274 15.55 15.82 -9.02
N ALA A 275 14.22 15.73 -8.86
CA ALA A 275 13.28 16.06 -9.94
C ALA A 275 13.38 17.55 -10.35
N GLU A 276 13.50 18.46 -9.38
CA GLU A 276 13.79 19.88 -9.64
C GLU A 276 15.13 20.06 -10.35
N SER A 277 16.19 19.43 -9.87
CA SER A 277 17.51 19.54 -10.49
C SER A 277 17.51 19.02 -11.93
N VAL A 278 16.78 17.95 -12.21
CA VAL A 278 16.65 17.38 -13.56
C VAL A 278 15.93 18.33 -14.51
N LEU A 279 14.91 19.04 -14.04
CA LEU A 279 14.10 19.92 -14.90
C LEU A 279 14.66 21.34 -14.96
N TYR A 280 15.07 21.93 -13.85
CA TYR A 280 15.42 23.34 -13.72
C TYR A 280 16.89 23.62 -13.37
N GLY A 281 17.74 22.59 -13.22
CA GLY A 281 19.18 22.79 -13.04
C GLY A 281 19.84 23.43 -14.26
N ASP A 282 21.13 23.78 -14.16
CA ASP A 282 21.88 24.49 -15.21
C ASP A 282 21.82 23.81 -16.58
N LEU A 283 21.71 22.48 -16.61
CA LEU A 283 21.53 21.65 -17.80
C LEU A 283 20.20 20.90 -17.77
N GLY A 284 19.13 21.56 -17.31
CA GLY A 284 17.81 21.00 -17.07
C GLY A 284 17.01 20.64 -18.34
N ALA A 285 16.07 19.72 -18.18
CA ALA A 285 15.34 19.06 -19.26
C ALA A 285 14.02 19.74 -19.68
N ILE A 286 13.91 21.07 -19.54
CA ILE A 286 12.73 21.83 -19.99
C ILE A 286 12.84 22.12 -21.48
N ALA A 287 12.48 21.12 -22.30
CA ALA A 287 12.43 21.26 -23.74
C ALA A 287 11.26 20.44 -24.31
N GLY A 288 10.27 21.13 -24.92
CA GLY A 288 9.27 20.67 -25.92
C GLY A 288 8.43 19.40 -25.72
N ALA A 289 8.83 18.48 -24.84
CA ALA A 289 8.28 17.14 -24.70
C ALA A 289 7.18 17.08 -23.63
N SER A 290 6.36 16.03 -23.70
CA SER A 290 5.45 15.70 -22.59
C SER A 290 6.23 14.97 -21.50
N ILE A 291 6.07 15.38 -20.25
CA ILE A 291 6.84 14.85 -19.13
C ILE A 291 6.00 13.85 -18.35
N ILE A 292 6.53 12.65 -18.13
CA ILE A 292 6.01 11.67 -17.17
C ILE A 292 6.91 11.73 -15.93
N LEU A 293 6.36 12.14 -14.80
CA LEU A 293 7.04 12.07 -13.51
C LEU A 293 6.61 10.79 -12.79
N SER A 294 7.52 9.81 -12.68
CA SER A 294 7.27 8.54 -11.99
C SER A 294 7.94 8.44 -10.62
N SER A 295 8.62 9.52 -10.22
CA SER A 295 9.28 9.63 -8.93
C SER A 295 8.24 9.67 -7.80
N THR A 296 8.56 9.08 -6.65
CA THR A 296 7.69 9.19 -5.47
C THR A 296 7.94 10.53 -4.79
N VAL A 297 6.99 11.45 -4.92
CA VAL A 297 7.07 12.85 -4.46
C VAL A 297 5.75 13.26 -3.81
N SER A 298 5.71 14.42 -3.14
CA SER A 298 4.48 14.93 -2.54
C SER A 298 3.48 15.41 -3.60
N PRO A 299 2.17 15.27 -3.37
CA PRO A 299 1.13 15.82 -4.26
C PRO A 299 1.30 17.32 -4.50
N ALA A 300 1.63 18.07 -3.44
CA ALA A 300 1.81 19.52 -3.49
C ALA A 300 2.96 19.92 -4.43
N PHE A 301 4.07 19.17 -4.41
CA PHE A 301 5.18 19.37 -5.33
C PHE A 301 4.74 19.20 -6.78
N VAL A 302 4.03 18.12 -7.10
CA VAL A 302 3.58 17.84 -8.48
C VAL A 302 2.59 18.91 -8.96
N SER A 303 1.62 19.32 -8.14
CA SER A 303 0.68 20.38 -8.52
C SER A 303 1.39 21.74 -8.72
N GLN A 304 2.44 22.05 -7.95
CA GLN A 304 3.26 23.24 -8.17
C GLN A 304 4.10 23.14 -9.45
N LEU A 305 4.65 21.96 -9.71
CA LEU A 305 5.43 21.66 -10.91
C LEU A 305 4.57 21.79 -12.17
N GLU A 306 3.35 21.27 -12.15
CA GLU A 306 2.39 21.40 -13.25
C GLU A 306 2.16 22.87 -13.61
N ARG A 307 1.87 23.74 -12.62
CA ARG A 307 1.66 25.18 -12.86
C ARG A 307 2.87 25.84 -13.52
N ARG A 308 4.08 25.51 -13.08
CA ARG A 308 5.32 26.06 -13.65
C ARG A 308 5.54 25.57 -15.09
N LEU A 309 5.29 24.29 -15.37
CA LEU A 309 5.43 23.72 -16.71
C LEU A 309 4.36 24.23 -17.68
N GLN A 310 3.11 24.39 -17.23
CA GLN A 310 2.02 24.95 -18.02
C GLN A 310 2.31 26.39 -18.48
N SER A 311 2.95 27.22 -17.63
CA SER A 311 3.39 28.57 -18.03
C SER A 311 4.38 28.59 -19.20
N ARG A 312 4.97 27.44 -19.53
CA ARG A 312 5.92 27.23 -20.63
C ARG A 312 5.33 26.36 -21.75
N GLY A 313 4.03 26.05 -21.70
CA GLY A 313 3.34 25.19 -22.67
C GLY A 313 3.72 23.70 -22.57
N LEU A 314 4.37 23.26 -21.50
CA LEU A 314 4.76 21.88 -21.29
C LEU A 314 3.68 21.09 -20.56
N LYS A 315 3.58 19.80 -20.94
CA LYS A 315 2.58 18.86 -20.41
C LYS A 315 3.22 17.99 -19.34
N LEU A 316 2.50 17.76 -18.25
CA LEU A 316 2.94 16.90 -17.16
C LEU A 316 1.92 15.79 -16.92
N VAL A 317 2.42 14.57 -16.71
CA VAL A 317 1.69 13.45 -16.15
C VAL A 317 2.38 13.02 -14.86
N ASP A 318 1.63 13.04 -13.78
CA ASP A 318 1.98 12.47 -12.48
C ASP A 318 1.67 10.98 -12.49
N ALA A 319 2.70 10.13 -12.54
CA ALA A 319 2.55 8.68 -12.74
C ALA A 319 3.49 7.86 -11.83
N PRO A 320 3.37 7.96 -10.50
CA PRO A 320 4.08 7.09 -9.59
C PRO A 320 3.70 5.63 -9.82
N VAL A 321 4.64 4.75 -9.48
CA VAL A 321 4.56 3.33 -9.83
C VAL A 321 4.60 2.40 -8.61
N SER A 322 4.10 1.18 -8.78
CA SER A 322 4.19 0.08 -7.81
C SER A 322 4.50 -1.24 -8.54
N GLY A 323 5.21 -2.15 -7.86
CA GLY A 323 5.55 -3.49 -8.39
C GLY A 323 7.03 -3.88 -8.29
N GLY A 324 7.91 -2.95 -7.93
CA GLY A 324 9.34 -3.24 -7.73
C GLY A 324 10.12 -3.53 -9.02
N VAL A 325 11.42 -3.82 -8.85
CA VAL A 325 12.40 -3.90 -9.96
C VAL A 325 12.05 -4.99 -10.96
N LYS A 326 11.54 -6.13 -10.48
CA LYS A 326 11.15 -7.25 -11.35
C LYS A 326 10.06 -6.83 -12.32
N ARG A 327 8.92 -6.33 -11.81
CA ARG A 327 7.79 -5.88 -12.63
C ARG A 327 8.17 -4.69 -13.52
N ALA A 328 9.07 -3.82 -13.07
CA ALA A 328 9.63 -2.75 -13.90
C ALA A 328 10.35 -3.28 -15.15
N SER A 329 11.14 -4.34 -15.02
CA SER A 329 11.86 -4.95 -16.15
C SER A 329 10.96 -5.76 -17.09
N GLU A 330 9.82 -6.23 -16.57
CA GLU A 330 8.82 -7.02 -17.29
C GLU A 330 7.74 -6.14 -17.95
N GLY A 331 7.68 -4.84 -17.63
CA GLY A 331 6.64 -3.93 -18.12
C GLY A 331 5.27 -4.16 -17.48
N THR A 332 5.25 -4.78 -16.30
CA THR A 332 4.04 -5.21 -15.62
C THR A 332 3.75 -4.37 -14.39
N LEU A 333 4.18 -3.10 -14.36
CA LEU A 333 3.95 -2.22 -13.21
C LEU A 333 2.46 -1.91 -13.03
N THR A 334 2.12 -1.52 -11.81
CA THR A 334 0.90 -0.75 -11.56
C THR A 334 1.27 0.72 -11.61
N ILE A 335 0.65 1.49 -12.50
CA ILE A 335 0.88 2.92 -12.68
C ILE A 335 -0.37 3.69 -12.27
N MET A 336 -0.17 4.73 -11.46
CA MET A 336 -1.22 5.61 -10.93
C MET A 336 -1.11 6.97 -11.63
N ALA A 337 -1.63 7.08 -12.85
CA ALA A 337 -1.45 8.24 -13.71
C ALA A 337 -2.53 9.32 -13.47
N SER A 338 -2.12 10.57 -13.42
CA SER A 338 -3.01 11.74 -13.36
C SER A 338 -2.40 12.92 -14.10
N GLY A 339 -3.24 13.78 -14.67
CA GLY A 339 -2.81 14.91 -15.50
C GLY A 339 -3.96 15.40 -16.38
N THR A 340 -3.68 16.32 -17.29
CA THR A 340 -4.68 16.75 -18.29
C THR A 340 -4.93 15.65 -19.32
N ASP A 341 -6.13 15.61 -19.91
CA ASP A 341 -6.48 14.65 -20.97
C ASP A 341 -5.48 14.71 -22.14
N GLU A 342 -5.00 15.92 -22.47
CA GLU A 342 -4.00 16.13 -23.51
C GLU A 342 -2.65 15.49 -23.14
N ALA A 343 -2.16 15.72 -21.91
CA ALA A 343 -0.91 15.14 -21.43
C ALA A 343 -0.97 13.61 -21.38
N LEU A 344 -2.09 13.07 -20.88
CA LEU A 344 -2.35 11.64 -20.83
C LEU A 344 -2.42 11.02 -22.23
N THR A 345 -3.04 11.71 -23.19
CA THR A 345 -3.09 11.27 -24.60
C THR A 345 -1.70 11.27 -25.25
N CYS A 346 -0.88 12.30 -24.99
CA CYS A 346 0.48 12.37 -25.55
C CYS A 346 1.41 11.27 -25.00
N THR A 347 1.14 10.76 -23.80
CA THR A 347 2.02 9.83 -23.07
C THR A 347 1.48 8.41 -22.97
N GLY A 348 0.22 8.17 -23.35
CA GLY A 348 -0.51 6.94 -23.04
C GLY A 348 0.11 5.66 -23.61
N SER A 349 0.77 5.72 -24.77
CA SER A 349 1.51 4.58 -25.34
C SER A 349 2.71 4.16 -24.49
N VAL A 350 3.42 5.12 -23.89
CA VAL A 350 4.55 4.87 -22.98
C VAL A 350 4.06 4.33 -21.64
N LEU A 351 2.99 4.92 -21.09
CA LEU A 351 2.38 4.45 -19.84
C LEU A 351 1.89 3.00 -19.99
N SER A 352 1.18 2.71 -21.08
CA SER A 352 0.68 1.36 -21.41
C SER A 352 1.81 0.34 -21.52
N ALA A 353 2.89 0.68 -22.23
CA ALA A 353 4.03 -0.21 -22.40
C ALA A 353 4.77 -0.54 -21.08
N LEU A 354 4.61 0.28 -20.05
CA LEU A 354 5.25 0.07 -18.75
C LEU A 354 4.34 -0.60 -17.73
N SER A 355 3.06 -0.82 -18.05
CA SER A 355 2.05 -1.23 -17.08
C SER A 355 1.30 -2.50 -17.47
N GLU A 356 1.06 -3.36 -16.48
CA GLU A 356 -0.02 -4.35 -16.54
C GLU A 356 -1.35 -3.71 -16.10
N LYS A 357 -1.30 -2.83 -15.10
CA LYS A 357 -2.45 -2.06 -14.62
C LYS A 357 -2.16 -0.57 -14.70
N LEU A 358 -2.88 0.14 -15.56
CA LEU A 358 -2.86 1.60 -15.65
C LEU A 358 -4.14 2.17 -15.05
N TYR A 359 -4.00 2.86 -13.93
CA TYR A 359 -5.09 3.60 -13.30
C TYR A 359 -4.98 5.07 -13.70
N VAL A 360 -5.97 5.58 -14.43
CA VAL A 360 -6.08 7.03 -14.68
C VAL A 360 -6.95 7.64 -13.58
N ILE A 361 -6.35 8.48 -12.75
CA ILE A 361 -6.96 9.09 -11.58
C ILE A 361 -7.32 10.54 -11.91
N ARG A 362 -8.61 10.86 -11.82
CA ARG A 362 -9.13 12.23 -11.95
C ARG A 362 -8.68 13.11 -10.78
N GLY A 363 -8.63 14.43 -11.01
CA GLY A 363 -8.19 15.42 -10.02
C GLY A 363 -6.96 16.23 -10.44
N GLY A 364 -6.40 15.96 -11.63
CA GLY A 364 -5.20 16.63 -12.14
C GLY A 364 -3.92 16.15 -11.49
N CYS A 365 -2.79 16.80 -11.80
CA CYS A 365 -1.49 16.43 -11.26
C CYS A 365 -1.47 16.54 -9.72
N GLY A 366 -0.99 15.49 -9.07
CA GLY A 366 -0.98 15.33 -7.61
C GLY A 366 -1.93 14.25 -7.13
N ALA A 367 -2.95 13.87 -7.91
CA ALA A 367 -3.88 12.81 -7.52
C ALA A 367 -3.21 11.42 -7.52
N GLY A 368 -2.39 11.11 -8.53
CA GLY A 368 -1.61 9.88 -8.60
C GLY A 368 -0.61 9.76 -7.45
N SER A 369 0.14 10.84 -7.21
CA SER A 369 1.02 10.97 -6.05
C SER A 369 0.27 10.86 -4.72
N GLY A 370 -0.97 11.38 -4.65
CA GLY A 370 -1.82 11.26 -3.47
C GLY A 370 -2.16 9.81 -3.14
N VAL A 371 -2.61 9.03 -4.13
CA VAL A 371 -2.86 7.59 -3.94
C VAL A 371 -1.59 6.86 -3.54
N LYS A 372 -0.46 7.16 -4.19
CA LYS A 372 0.82 6.53 -3.85
C LYS A 372 1.23 6.83 -2.42
N MET A 373 1.08 8.07 -1.95
CA MET A 373 1.39 8.46 -0.57
C MET A 373 0.54 7.70 0.44
N ILE A 374 -0.76 7.51 0.16
CA ILE A 374 -1.65 6.73 1.03
C ILE A 374 -1.20 5.26 1.11
N ASN A 375 -0.83 4.67 -0.02
CA ASN A 375 -0.25 3.33 -0.02
C ASN A 375 1.05 3.25 0.80
N GLN A 376 1.94 4.24 0.69
CA GLN A 376 3.19 4.27 1.45
C GLN A 376 2.99 4.55 2.95
N LEU A 377 1.98 5.34 3.32
CA LEU A 377 1.56 5.54 4.70
C LEU A 377 1.18 4.20 5.35
N LEU A 378 0.25 3.48 4.71
CA LEU A 378 -0.21 2.18 5.20
C LEU A 378 0.94 1.16 5.28
N ALA A 379 1.81 1.14 4.26
CA ALA A 379 3.03 0.34 4.27
C ALA A 379 3.88 0.60 5.53
N GLY A 380 4.16 1.86 5.85
CA GLY A 380 4.94 2.24 7.03
C GLY A 380 4.29 1.82 8.34
N VAL A 381 2.97 2.04 8.49
CA VAL A 381 2.21 1.62 9.68
C VAL A 381 2.21 0.10 9.85
N HIS A 382 2.06 -0.65 8.75
CA HIS A 382 2.08 -2.12 8.77
C HIS A 382 3.44 -2.69 9.17
N ILE A 383 4.55 -2.11 8.72
CA ILE A 383 5.91 -2.49 9.16
C ILE A 383 6.06 -2.26 10.66
N ALA A 384 5.74 -1.04 11.13
CA ALA A 384 5.93 -0.66 12.53
C ALA A 384 5.02 -1.47 13.48
N SER A 385 3.75 -1.67 13.11
CA SER A 385 2.81 -2.50 13.89
C SER A 385 3.22 -3.98 13.90
N GLY A 386 3.74 -4.51 12.80
CA GLY A 386 4.32 -5.85 12.76
C GLY A 386 5.48 -6.02 13.73
N ALA A 387 6.38 -5.04 13.79
CA ALA A 387 7.49 -5.04 14.75
C ALA A 387 7.01 -4.98 16.21
N GLU A 388 6.05 -4.09 16.53
CA GLU A 388 5.44 -3.98 17.86
C GLU A 388 4.75 -5.29 18.29
N ALA A 389 4.00 -5.91 17.38
CA ALA A 389 3.32 -7.18 17.58
C ALA A 389 4.29 -8.34 17.87
N MET A 390 5.38 -8.46 17.10
CA MET A 390 6.38 -9.51 17.31
C MET A 390 7.15 -9.31 18.61
N ALA A 391 7.46 -8.06 18.96
CA ALA A 391 8.12 -7.75 20.22
C ALA A 391 7.22 -8.07 21.44
N LEU A 392 5.92 -7.77 21.36
CA LEU A 392 4.93 -8.19 22.37
C LEU A 392 4.85 -9.71 22.46
N GLY A 393 4.79 -10.41 21.31
CA GLY A 393 4.78 -11.87 21.27
C GLY A 393 5.99 -12.50 21.96
N ALA A 394 7.19 -11.98 21.69
CA ALA A 394 8.41 -12.40 22.38
C ALA A 394 8.34 -12.13 23.89
N ARG A 395 7.83 -10.94 24.28
CA ARG A 395 7.67 -10.57 25.71
C ARG A 395 6.69 -11.47 26.45
N LEU A 396 5.68 -11.98 25.75
CA LEU A 396 4.69 -12.95 26.24
C LEU A 396 5.23 -14.40 26.30
N GLY A 397 6.46 -14.63 25.86
CA GLY A 397 7.10 -15.95 25.81
C GLY A 397 6.61 -16.84 24.67
N LEU A 398 6.05 -16.25 23.61
CA LEU A 398 5.65 -17.00 22.42
C LEU A 398 6.87 -17.28 21.53
N ASN A 399 6.83 -18.43 20.85
CA ASN A 399 7.72 -18.67 19.71
C ASN A 399 7.32 -17.70 18.58
N THR A 400 8.19 -16.73 18.27
CA THR A 400 7.92 -15.67 17.29
C THR A 400 7.75 -16.20 15.87
N ARG A 401 8.43 -17.29 15.52
CA ARG A 401 8.25 -17.94 14.21
C ARG A 401 6.87 -18.56 14.07
N MET A 402 6.41 -19.28 15.10
CA MET A 402 5.05 -19.84 15.12
C MET A 402 3.99 -18.75 15.17
N LEU A 403 4.23 -17.68 15.93
CA LEU A 403 3.36 -16.51 15.97
C LEU A 403 3.25 -15.86 14.58
N PHE A 404 4.38 -15.65 13.89
CA PHE A 404 4.39 -15.18 12.51
C PHE A 404 3.58 -16.10 11.59
N ASP A 405 3.82 -17.41 11.66
CA ASP A 405 3.13 -18.39 10.84
C ASP A 405 1.62 -18.45 11.17
N PHE A 406 1.20 -18.12 12.38
CA PHE A 406 -0.21 -17.92 12.74
C PHE A 406 -0.75 -16.64 12.11
N VAL A 407 -0.10 -15.50 12.37
CA VAL A 407 -0.58 -14.17 11.98
C VAL A 407 -0.77 -14.06 10.48
N LYS A 408 0.10 -14.70 9.67
CA LYS A 408 -0.06 -14.67 8.20
C LYS A 408 -1.43 -15.19 7.71
N ASN A 409 -2.10 -15.98 8.54
CA ASN A 409 -3.40 -16.58 8.25
C ASN A 409 -4.55 -15.96 9.04
N SER A 410 -4.32 -14.93 9.85
CA SER A 410 -5.36 -14.31 10.70
C SER A 410 -5.74 -12.91 10.19
N GLY A 411 -6.70 -12.25 10.87
CA GLY A 411 -7.19 -10.94 10.47
C GLY A 411 -6.15 -9.82 10.64
N GLY A 412 -5.16 -10.02 11.52
CA GLY A 412 -4.02 -9.12 11.71
C GLY A 412 -2.94 -9.19 10.62
N THR A 413 -3.13 -9.96 9.55
CA THR A 413 -2.14 -10.05 8.46
C THR A 413 -2.13 -8.79 7.59
N SER A 414 -0.93 -8.43 7.11
CA SER A 414 -0.71 -7.41 6.10
C SER A 414 0.31 -7.87 5.06
N TRP A 415 0.46 -7.11 3.97
CA TRP A 415 1.47 -7.40 2.96
C TRP A 415 2.87 -7.48 3.59
N PHE A 416 3.23 -6.51 4.44
CA PHE A 416 4.54 -6.48 5.09
C PHE A 416 4.72 -7.53 6.18
N VAL A 417 3.66 -7.84 6.94
CA VAL A 417 3.72 -8.98 7.86
C VAL A 417 4.03 -10.25 7.08
N SER A 418 3.29 -10.55 6.01
CA SER A 418 3.46 -11.78 5.24
C SER A 418 4.72 -11.85 4.35
N TRP A 419 5.29 -10.70 3.94
CA TRP A 419 6.41 -10.64 3.00
C TRP A 419 7.78 -10.35 3.66
N GLU A 420 7.86 -9.44 4.64
CA GLU A 420 9.13 -9.00 5.24
C GLU A 420 9.62 -9.86 6.41
N MET A 421 8.71 -10.56 7.11
CA MET A 421 9.09 -11.40 8.27
C MET A 421 9.70 -12.76 7.89
N HIS A 422 9.97 -13.00 6.60
CA HIS A 422 10.86 -14.09 6.19
C HIS A 422 12.35 -13.76 6.41
N CYS A 423 12.69 -12.49 6.60
CA CYS A 423 14.07 -12.01 6.78
C CYS A 423 14.48 -11.78 8.24
N LEU A 424 13.56 -11.99 9.19
CA LEU A 424 13.78 -12.03 10.64
C LEU A 424 13.71 -13.47 11.13
#